data_AF-A0A1S3RHP7-F1
#
_entry.id   AF-A0A1S3RHP7-F1
#
_cell.length_a   1.000
_cell.length_b   1.000
_cell.length_c   1.000
_cell.angle_alpha   90.00
_cell.angle_beta   90.00
_cell.angle_gamma   90.00
#
_symmetry.space_group_name_H-M   'P 1'
#
loop_
_entity.id
_entity.type
_entity.pdbx_description
1 polymer ?
#
loop_
_entity_poly.entity_id
_entity_poly.type
_entity_poly.pdbx_seq_one_letter_code
_entity_poly.pdbx_strand_id
1 'polypeptide(L)'
;MDKRTGPTHFLLSFFLLSCLFGLSLATELSFVTCGSVVKLLNVKHNVRLHSHDVRYGSGSGQQSVTGVTTVEDSNSYWSVRGTSGTLCHRGTPVKCGQTIRLTHLNTGRNLHSHYFTSPLSSNQEVSAFGEEGEGDHLDEWMVQCGGLVWEREEAVRFQHASTDTLLSVTGEQYGRPIHGQREVHAMTGSSQHSLWRAMEGVFMKPSESPLGNMDYSHPLHTEF
;
A
#
# COMPACT_ATOMS: atom_id res chain seq x y z
N MET A 1 49.86 -5.01 40.84
CA MET A 1 49.02 -3.82 40.63
C MET A 1 47.93 -4.17 39.65
N ASP A 2 46.76 -4.46 40.20
CA ASP A 2 45.56 -4.85 39.45
C ASP A 2 44.86 -3.59 38.91
N LYS A 3 44.78 -3.45 37.58
CA LYS A 3 44.13 -2.30 36.93
C LYS A 3 42.63 -2.63 36.85
N ARG A 4 41.86 -2.12 37.81
CA ARG A 4 40.39 -2.17 37.78
C ARG A 4 39.87 -1.55 36.47
N THR A 5 39.35 -2.38 35.59
CA THR A 5 38.46 -2.02 34.49
C THR A 5 37.16 -1.47 35.08
N GLY A 6 36.94 -0.16 34.93
CA GLY A 6 35.77 0.52 35.48
C GLY A 6 34.46 0.20 34.75
N PRO A 7 33.30 0.36 35.42
CA PRO A 7 31.96 0.04 34.89
C PRO A 7 31.55 0.88 33.66
N THR A 8 32.27 1.97 33.38
CA THR A 8 32.03 2.87 32.25
C THR A 8 32.34 2.23 30.89
N HIS A 9 33.34 1.33 30.80
CA HIS A 9 33.63 0.60 29.56
C HIS A 9 32.56 -0.44 29.22
N PHE A 10 31.97 -1.07 30.23
CA PHE A 10 30.84 -1.99 30.06
C PHE A 10 29.57 -1.25 29.61
N LEU A 11 29.30 -0.06 30.16
CA LEU A 11 28.14 0.74 29.77
C LEU A 11 28.27 1.30 28.33
N LEU A 12 29.47 1.73 27.92
CA LEU A 12 29.73 2.18 26.55
C LEU A 12 29.65 1.03 25.53
N SER A 13 30.18 -0.15 25.85
CA SER A 13 30.08 -1.30 24.94
C SER A 13 28.64 -1.81 24.83
N PHE A 14 27.87 -1.78 25.93
CA PHE A 14 26.44 -2.13 25.92
C PHE A 14 25.61 -1.14 25.11
N PHE A 15 25.88 0.16 25.22
CA PHE A 15 25.24 1.21 24.39
C PHE A 15 25.60 1.09 22.90
N LEU A 16 26.87 0.83 22.58
CA LEU A 16 27.32 0.62 21.19
C LEU A 16 26.69 -0.64 20.58
N LEU A 17 26.63 -1.73 21.35
CA LEU A 17 26.02 -2.98 20.90
C LEU A 17 24.50 -2.86 20.75
N SER A 18 23.81 -2.17 21.66
CA SER A 18 22.37 -1.90 21.51
C SER A 18 22.06 -0.99 20.32
N CYS A 19 22.93 -0.03 20.02
CA CYS A 19 22.78 0.84 18.85
C CYS A 19 22.95 0.04 17.55
N LEU A 20 23.96 -0.83 17.47
CA LEU A 20 24.21 -1.69 16.31
C LEU A 20 23.08 -2.71 16.07
N PHE A 21 22.53 -3.31 17.14
CA PHE A 21 21.36 -4.19 17.04
C PHE A 21 20.08 -3.43 16.65
N GLY A 22 19.87 -2.21 17.15
CA GLY A 22 18.72 -1.37 16.78
C GLY A 22 18.77 -0.90 15.32
N LEU A 23 19.95 -0.56 14.82
CA LEU A 23 20.19 -0.21 13.41
C LEU A 23 19.91 -1.39 12.46
N SER A 24 20.33 -2.60 12.82
CA SER A 24 20.07 -3.81 12.01
C SER A 24 18.59 -4.15 11.92
N LEU A 25 17.81 -4.00 13.00
CA LEU A 25 16.37 -4.28 12.97
C LEU A 25 15.59 -3.24 12.14
N ALA A 26 16.02 -1.98 12.17
CA ALA A 26 15.41 -0.89 11.41
C ALA A 26 15.62 -1.04 9.89
N THR A 27 16.76 -1.60 9.46
CA THR A 27 17.03 -1.84 8.04
C THR A 27 16.20 -2.98 7.44
N GLU A 28 15.76 -3.97 8.23
CA GLU A 28 14.98 -5.10 7.72
C GLU A 28 13.51 -4.78 7.42
N LEU A 29 13.03 -3.60 7.79
CA LEU A 29 11.64 -3.19 7.63
C LEU A 29 11.51 -1.83 6.91
N SER A 30 12.46 -1.46 6.06
CA SER A 30 12.42 -0.15 5.38
C SER A 30 11.49 -0.09 4.16
N PHE A 31 11.09 -1.23 3.60
CA PHE A 31 10.31 -1.30 2.36
C PHE A 31 8.95 -1.99 2.52
N VAL A 32 8.06 -1.70 1.57
CA VAL A 32 6.76 -2.35 1.42
C VAL A 32 6.95 -3.67 0.69
N THR A 33 6.36 -4.72 1.23
CA THR A 33 6.41 -6.08 0.66
C THR A 33 5.02 -6.55 0.27
N CYS A 34 4.93 -7.45 -0.70
CA CYS A 34 3.67 -8.11 -1.03
C CYS A 34 3.09 -8.87 0.16
N GLY A 35 1.77 -8.88 0.27
CA GLY A 35 1.02 -9.35 1.42
C GLY A 35 0.97 -8.35 2.58
N SER A 36 1.66 -7.21 2.52
CA SER A 36 1.48 -6.13 3.51
C SER A 36 0.09 -5.52 3.38
N VAL A 37 -0.45 -5.07 4.52
CA VAL A 37 -1.72 -4.34 4.59
C VAL A 37 -1.41 -2.93 5.06
N VAL A 38 -1.70 -1.93 4.23
CA VAL A 38 -1.26 -0.55 4.43
C VAL A 38 -2.42 0.44 4.31
N LYS A 39 -2.28 1.60 4.96
CA LYS A 39 -3.04 2.80 4.68
C LYS A 39 -2.21 3.72 3.80
N LEU A 40 -2.81 4.18 2.70
CA LEU A 40 -2.18 5.09 1.75
C LEU A 40 -2.63 6.52 2.03
N LEU A 41 -1.70 7.37 2.45
CA LEU A 41 -1.94 8.78 2.73
C LEU A 41 -1.61 9.62 1.49
N ASN A 42 -2.58 10.39 0.99
CA ASN A 42 -2.30 11.43 0.01
C ASN A 42 -1.53 12.57 0.68
N VAL A 43 -0.33 12.87 0.18
CA VAL A 43 0.62 13.79 0.83
C VAL A 43 0.09 15.23 0.83
N LYS A 44 -0.56 15.67 -0.24
CA LYS A 44 -1.03 17.06 -0.38
C LYS A 44 -2.28 17.35 0.45
N HIS A 45 -3.23 16.42 0.47
CA HIS A 45 -4.55 16.64 1.06
C HIS A 45 -4.73 16.02 2.44
N ASN A 46 -3.73 15.26 2.91
CA ASN A 46 -3.71 14.61 4.21
C ASN A 46 -4.97 13.73 4.45
N VAL A 47 -5.35 12.97 3.43
CA VAL A 47 -6.45 12.00 3.48
C VAL A 47 -5.96 10.60 3.14
N ARG A 48 -6.55 9.59 3.78
CA ARG A 48 -6.27 8.18 3.54
C ARG A 48 -7.21 7.63 2.49
N LEU A 49 -6.67 6.83 1.58
CA LEU A 49 -7.45 6.06 0.62
C LEU A 49 -8.43 5.16 1.39
N HIS A 50 -9.70 5.22 1.00
CA HIS A 50 -10.78 4.62 1.76
C HIS A 50 -11.86 4.09 0.82
N SER A 51 -12.53 3.01 1.21
CA SER A 51 -13.71 2.49 0.51
C SER A 51 -14.70 1.87 1.49
N HIS A 52 -15.94 1.69 1.09
CA HIS A 52 -17.03 1.26 1.97
C HIS A 52 -18.22 0.85 1.10
N ASP A 53 -19.28 0.29 1.70
CA ASP A 53 -20.45 -0.19 0.95
C ASP A 53 -21.43 0.94 0.53
N VAL A 54 -20.90 1.95 -0.17
CA VAL A 54 -21.69 2.95 -0.91
C VAL A 54 -21.17 2.93 -2.34
N ARG A 55 -22.11 3.03 -3.29
CA ARG A 55 -21.82 3.05 -4.72
C ARG A 55 -21.96 4.45 -5.28
N TYR A 56 -21.25 4.72 -6.37
CA TYR A 56 -21.49 5.95 -7.12
C TYR A 56 -22.91 5.96 -7.69
N GLY A 57 -23.57 7.12 -7.65
CA GLY A 57 -24.86 7.34 -8.32
C GLY A 57 -24.72 7.77 -9.80
N SER A 58 -23.48 7.94 -10.26
CA SER A 58 -23.08 8.36 -11.60
C SER A 58 -21.92 7.50 -12.08
N GLY A 59 -21.41 7.77 -13.29
CA GLY A 59 -20.27 7.04 -13.84
C GLY A 59 -20.58 5.56 -14.00
N SER A 60 -19.74 4.69 -13.47
CA SER A 60 -19.91 3.23 -13.62
C SER A 60 -20.95 2.63 -12.66
N GLY A 61 -21.33 3.34 -11.60
CA GLY A 61 -22.17 2.81 -10.53
C GLY A 61 -21.49 1.79 -9.61
N GLN A 62 -20.16 1.64 -9.70
CA GLN A 62 -19.38 0.74 -8.84
C GLN A 62 -19.21 1.29 -7.41
N GLN A 63 -18.61 0.49 -6.52
CA GLN A 63 -18.33 0.89 -5.14
C GLN A 63 -17.39 2.10 -5.12
N SER A 64 -17.72 3.11 -4.31
CA SER A 64 -16.96 4.36 -4.28
C SER A 64 -15.63 4.20 -3.55
N VAL A 65 -14.63 4.94 -4.05
CA VAL A 65 -13.33 5.11 -3.39
C VAL A 65 -13.16 6.59 -3.09
N THR A 66 -12.79 6.89 -1.84
CA THR A 66 -12.75 8.26 -1.33
C THR A 66 -11.50 8.49 -0.49
N GLY A 67 -11.28 9.75 -0.12
CA GLY A 67 -10.26 10.17 0.84
C GLY A 67 -10.88 10.58 2.17
N VAL A 68 -10.44 9.98 3.28
CA VAL A 68 -10.89 10.33 4.65
C VAL A 68 -9.77 10.90 5.50
N THR A 69 -10.08 11.84 6.39
CA THR A 69 -9.10 12.39 7.35
C THR A 69 -8.92 11.52 8.59
N THR A 70 -9.90 10.66 8.89
CA THR A 70 -9.88 9.75 10.04
C THR A 70 -8.69 8.79 9.96
N VAL A 71 -7.80 8.83 10.95
CA VAL A 71 -6.58 8.02 10.99
C VAL A 71 -6.90 6.55 11.29
N GLU A 72 -7.82 6.31 12.24
CA GLU A 72 -8.08 4.97 12.80
C GLU A 72 -9.13 4.16 12.04
N ASP A 73 -9.60 4.64 10.88
CA ASP A 73 -10.64 3.93 10.14
C ASP A 73 -10.12 2.60 9.56
N SER A 74 -10.83 1.51 9.86
CA SER A 74 -10.52 0.18 9.33
C SER A 74 -10.77 0.06 7.83
N ASN A 75 -11.68 0.87 7.29
CA ASN A 75 -12.00 0.97 5.85
C ASN A 75 -10.93 1.70 5.03
N SER A 76 -9.78 2.01 5.64
CA SER A 76 -8.61 2.57 4.98
C SER A 76 -7.49 1.55 4.78
N TYR A 77 -7.69 0.28 5.13
CA TYR A 77 -6.70 -0.78 4.94
C TYR A 77 -6.79 -1.40 3.55
N TRP A 78 -5.65 -1.44 2.86
CA TRP A 78 -5.48 -2.02 1.53
C TRP A 78 -4.36 -3.06 1.55
N SER A 79 -4.65 -4.28 1.09
CA SER A 79 -3.68 -5.35 0.91
C SER A 79 -2.92 -5.15 -0.40
N VAL A 80 -1.59 -5.20 -0.31
CA VAL A 80 -0.69 -5.15 -1.47
C VAL A 80 -0.52 -6.56 -2.05
N ARG A 81 -0.94 -6.78 -3.29
CA ARG A 81 -0.92 -8.10 -3.96
C ARG A 81 -0.22 -8.01 -5.32
N GLY A 82 0.29 -9.15 -5.80
CA GLY A 82 0.73 -9.30 -7.18
C GLY A 82 -0.44 -9.30 -8.17
N THR A 83 -0.12 -9.24 -9.46
CA THR A 83 -1.10 -9.38 -10.55
C THR A 83 -1.24 -10.83 -10.99
N SER A 84 -2.24 -11.15 -11.82
CA SER A 84 -2.38 -12.50 -12.38
C SER A 84 -1.17 -12.93 -13.23
N GLY A 85 -0.51 -11.98 -13.89
CA GLY A 85 0.67 -12.24 -14.73
C GLY A 85 2.01 -12.16 -14.01
N THR A 86 2.07 -11.60 -12.79
CA THR A 86 3.30 -11.44 -12.02
C THR A 86 3.09 -11.87 -10.58
N LEU A 87 3.60 -13.07 -10.27
CA LEU A 87 3.62 -13.61 -8.92
C LEU A 87 4.36 -12.65 -7.98
N CYS A 88 3.69 -12.24 -6.91
CA CYS A 88 4.31 -11.49 -5.83
C CYS A 88 4.05 -12.20 -4.51
N HIS A 89 5.04 -12.99 -4.08
CA HIS A 89 4.93 -13.78 -2.87
C HIS A 89 4.95 -12.90 -1.63
N ARG A 90 4.30 -13.36 -0.56
CA ARG A 90 4.28 -12.67 0.72
C ARG A 90 5.70 -12.42 1.20
N GLY A 91 6.01 -11.19 1.60
CA GLY A 91 7.34 -10.78 2.05
C GLY A 91 8.30 -10.41 0.91
N THR A 92 7.95 -10.59 -0.36
CA THR A 92 8.77 -10.10 -1.48
C THR A 92 8.71 -8.56 -1.53
N PRO A 93 9.85 -7.84 -1.54
CA PRO A 93 9.86 -6.37 -1.71
C PRO A 93 9.18 -5.96 -3.01
N VAL A 94 8.35 -4.92 -2.96
CA VAL A 94 7.75 -4.33 -4.16
C VAL A 94 8.78 -3.47 -4.86
N LYS A 95 9.12 -3.79 -6.12
CA LYS A 95 10.10 -3.02 -6.91
C LYS A 95 9.48 -1.74 -7.45
N CYS A 96 10.28 -0.68 -7.62
CA CYS A 96 9.85 0.48 -8.40
C CYS A 96 9.61 0.05 -9.86
N GLY A 97 8.50 0.52 -10.44
CA GLY A 97 8.00 0.09 -11.75
C GLY A 97 7.25 -1.24 -11.73
N GLN A 98 7.09 -1.90 -10.57
CA GLN A 98 6.29 -3.12 -10.48
C GLN A 98 4.79 -2.79 -10.49
N THR A 99 4.03 -3.56 -11.27
CA THR A 99 2.58 -3.54 -11.25
C THR A 99 2.05 -4.42 -10.11
N ILE A 100 1.12 -3.87 -9.33
CA ILE A 100 0.47 -4.52 -8.19
C ILE A 100 -1.05 -4.36 -8.28
N ARG A 101 -1.76 -5.07 -7.41
CA ARG A 101 -3.15 -4.79 -7.05
C ARG A 101 -3.24 -4.29 -5.61
N LEU A 102 -4.14 -3.36 -5.36
CA LEU A 102 -4.50 -2.87 -4.03
C LEU A 102 -5.91 -3.36 -3.72
N THR A 103 -6.05 -4.33 -2.82
CA THR A 103 -7.36 -4.91 -2.46
C THR A 103 -7.82 -4.33 -1.13
N HIS A 104 -8.99 -3.70 -1.12
CA HIS A 104 -9.62 -3.18 0.08
C HIS A 104 -9.94 -4.31 1.05
N LEU A 105 -9.43 -4.24 2.28
CA LEU A 105 -9.45 -5.37 3.21
C LEU A 105 -10.87 -5.79 3.59
N ASN A 106 -11.74 -4.82 3.87
CA ASN A 106 -13.07 -5.10 4.44
C ASN A 106 -14.10 -5.53 3.39
N THR A 107 -13.95 -5.13 2.13
CA THR A 107 -14.91 -5.47 1.05
C THR A 107 -14.36 -6.48 0.06
N GLY A 108 -13.07 -6.83 0.13
CA GLY A 108 -12.42 -7.74 -0.82
C GLY A 108 -12.31 -7.17 -2.24
N ARG A 109 -12.65 -5.90 -2.46
CA ARG A 109 -12.64 -5.30 -3.81
C ARG A 109 -11.30 -4.69 -4.16
N ASN A 110 -10.91 -4.75 -5.42
CA ASN A 110 -9.68 -4.13 -5.91
C ASN A 110 -9.90 -2.66 -6.23
N LEU A 111 -8.86 -1.84 -6.02
CA LEU A 111 -8.78 -0.49 -6.55
C LEU A 111 -8.77 -0.56 -8.07
N HIS A 112 -9.72 0.11 -8.71
CA HIS A 112 -10.04 -0.05 -10.13
C HIS A 112 -10.13 1.30 -10.82
N SER A 113 -9.81 1.35 -12.11
CA SER A 113 -10.07 2.53 -12.93
C SER A 113 -10.35 2.18 -14.39
N HIS A 114 -11.10 3.04 -15.05
CA HIS A 114 -11.67 2.80 -16.37
C HIS A 114 -12.13 4.10 -17.01
N TYR A 115 -12.57 4.06 -18.27
CA TYR A 115 -13.01 5.24 -19.03
C TYR A 115 -14.41 5.75 -18.64
N PHE A 116 -14.68 5.88 -17.34
CA PHE A 116 -15.82 6.60 -16.81
C PHE A 116 -15.38 7.92 -16.18
N THR A 117 -16.29 8.89 -16.19
CA THR A 117 -16.07 10.22 -15.62
C THR A 117 -16.28 10.19 -14.10
N SER A 118 -15.36 10.78 -13.34
CA SER A 118 -15.43 10.85 -11.89
C SER A 118 -16.59 11.75 -11.43
N PRO A 119 -17.21 11.47 -10.26
CA PRO A 119 -18.49 12.08 -9.91
C PRO A 119 -18.49 13.60 -9.70
N LEU A 120 -17.38 14.21 -9.26
CA LEU A 120 -17.35 15.63 -8.87
C LEU A 120 -16.51 16.51 -9.79
N SER A 121 -15.34 16.03 -10.24
CA SER A 121 -14.36 16.84 -10.97
C SER A 121 -14.23 16.54 -12.46
N SER A 122 -15.03 15.60 -12.97
CA SER A 122 -14.97 15.16 -14.37
C SER A 122 -13.62 14.58 -14.83
N ASN A 123 -12.81 14.08 -13.90
CA ASN A 123 -11.58 13.33 -14.19
C ASN A 123 -11.91 11.86 -14.50
N GLN A 124 -10.90 10.98 -14.57
CA GLN A 124 -11.17 9.55 -14.72
C GLN A 124 -11.61 8.94 -13.38
N GLU A 125 -12.68 8.16 -13.40
CA GLU A 125 -13.24 7.51 -12.21
C GLU A 125 -12.27 6.48 -11.62
N VAL A 126 -12.13 6.52 -10.30
CA VAL A 126 -11.50 5.46 -9.51
C VAL A 126 -12.56 4.85 -8.61
N SER A 127 -12.66 3.53 -8.61
CA SER A 127 -13.70 2.76 -7.95
C SER A 127 -13.11 1.53 -7.25
N ALA A 128 -13.96 0.80 -6.53
CA ALA A 128 -13.63 -0.52 -5.99
C ALA A 128 -14.45 -1.59 -6.74
N PHE A 129 -13.76 -2.51 -7.40
CA PHE A 129 -14.34 -3.52 -8.30
C PHE A 129 -13.93 -4.94 -7.92
N GLY A 130 -14.62 -5.93 -8.49
CA GLY A 130 -14.34 -7.33 -8.23
C GLY A 130 -14.87 -7.83 -6.89
N GLU A 131 -14.38 -8.97 -6.46
CA GLU A 131 -14.78 -9.69 -5.24
C GLU A 131 -13.62 -10.58 -4.76
N GLU A 132 -13.36 -10.63 -3.45
CA GLU A 132 -12.28 -11.44 -2.84
C GLU A 132 -10.87 -11.26 -3.46
N GLY A 133 -10.57 -10.09 -4.03
CA GLY A 133 -9.33 -9.76 -4.70
C GLY A 133 -9.27 -10.22 -6.16
N GLU A 134 -10.30 -10.92 -6.63
CA GLU A 134 -10.48 -11.28 -8.03
C GLU A 134 -11.14 -10.15 -8.80
N GLY A 135 -10.66 -9.93 -10.03
CA GLY A 135 -11.11 -8.87 -10.91
C GLY A 135 -10.35 -8.97 -12.24
N ASP A 136 -10.00 -7.84 -12.87
CA ASP A 136 -9.44 -7.84 -14.22
C ASP A 136 -8.13 -7.02 -14.33
N HIS A 137 -7.74 -6.69 -15.57
CA HIS A 137 -6.52 -5.95 -15.88
C HIS A 137 -6.64 -4.45 -15.60
N LEU A 138 -7.84 -3.96 -15.27
CA LEU A 138 -8.12 -2.57 -14.89
C LEU A 138 -8.02 -2.36 -13.36
N ASP A 139 -7.61 -3.41 -12.63
CA ASP A 139 -7.25 -3.36 -11.20
C ASP A 139 -5.74 -3.12 -10.98
N GLU A 140 -4.98 -2.96 -12.06
CA GLU A 140 -3.52 -3.01 -12.05
C GLU A 140 -2.91 -1.61 -11.97
N TRP A 141 -2.05 -1.42 -10.96
CA TRP A 141 -1.39 -0.14 -10.68
C TRP A 141 0.13 -0.31 -10.61
N MET A 142 0.85 0.41 -11.45
CA MET A 142 2.31 0.48 -11.42
C MET A 142 2.78 1.44 -10.32
N VAL A 143 3.65 0.95 -9.43
CA VAL A 143 4.26 1.77 -8.38
C VAL A 143 5.42 2.58 -8.95
N GLN A 144 5.31 3.90 -8.92
CA GLN A 144 6.37 4.82 -9.32
C GLN A 144 7.07 5.39 -8.09
N CYS A 145 8.33 4.99 -7.89
CA CYS A 145 9.22 5.45 -6.82
C CYS A 145 10.63 5.75 -7.36
N GLY A 146 11.43 6.48 -6.59
CA GLY A 146 12.76 6.95 -6.98
C GLY A 146 13.88 5.93 -6.74
N GLY A 147 13.65 4.95 -5.86
CA GLY A 147 14.62 3.90 -5.53
C GLY A 147 14.54 2.66 -6.43
N LEU A 148 15.08 1.55 -5.93
CA LEU A 148 14.93 0.22 -6.55
C LEU A 148 13.67 -0.50 -6.07
N VAL A 149 13.24 -0.19 -4.85
CA VAL A 149 12.08 -0.78 -4.17
C VAL A 149 11.27 0.34 -3.51
N TRP A 150 9.98 0.07 -3.28
CA TRP A 150 9.09 0.99 -2.61
C TRP A 150 9.39 1.06 -1.11
N GLU A 151 10.05 2.14 -0.68
CA GLU A 151 10.32 2.42 0.73
C GLU A 151 9.07 2.95 1.44
N ARG A 152 8.84 2.56 2.70
CA ARG A 152 7.57 2.83 3.40
C ARG A 152 7.25 4.32 3.50
N GLU A 153 8.24 5.12 3.90
CA GLU A 153 8.07 6.56 4.13
C GLU A 153 8.29 7.41 2.86
N GLU A 154 8.64 6.77 1.75
CA GLU A 154 8.81 7.45 0.47
C GLU A 154 7.45 7.89 -0.09
N ALA A 155 7.42 9.10 -0.66
CA ALA A 155 6.27 9.55 -1.44
C ALA A 155 6.34 8.94 -2.85
N VAL A 156 5.37 8.10 -3.18
CA VAL A 156 5.27 7.36 -4.44
C VAL A 156 4.04 7.80 -5.24
N ARG A 157 3.94 7.33 -6.48
CA ARG A 157 2.70 7.43 -7.26
C ARG A 157 2.22 6.05 -7.69
N PHE A 158 0.92 5.95 -7.93
CA PHE A 158 0.31 4.76 -8.52
C PHE A 158 -0.25 5.15 -9.88
N GLN A 159 0.36 4.62 -10.94
CA GLN A 159 -0.11 4.79 -12.31
C GLN A 159 -0.99 3.62 -12.69
N HIS A 160 -2.21 3.90 -13.12
CA HIS A 160 -3.11 2.88 -13.62
C HIS A 160 -2.52 2.28 -14.92
N ALA A 161 -2.28 0.97 -14.94
CA ALA A 161 -1.49 0.31 -15.98
C ALA A 161 -2.16 0.38 -17.37
N SER A 162 -3.49 0.41 -17.42
CA SER A 162 -4.23 0.37 -18.69
C SER A 162 -4.54 1.75 -19.28
N THR A 163 -4.49 2.83 -18.47
CA THR A 163 -4.86 4.18 -18.93
C THR A 163 -3.79 5.23 -18.69
N ASP A 164 -2.65 4.86 -18.11
CA ASP A 164 -1.51 5.73 -17.80
C ASP A 164 -1.80 6.92 -16.86
N THR A 165 -3.01 6.98 -16.27
CA THR A 165 -3.43 8.02 -15.33
C THR A 165 -2.97 7.74 -13.91
N LEU A 166 -2.72 8.79 -13.12
CA LEU A 166 -2.20 8.69 -11.77
C LEU A 166 -3.31 8.84 -10.73
N LEU A 167 -3.34 7.92 -9.75
CA LEU A 167 -4.23 8.01 -8.58
C LEU A 167 -4.02 9.34 -7.86
N SER A 168 -5.09 10.12 -7.70
CA SER A 168 -5.01 11.52 -7.28
C SER A 168 -6.16 11.94 -6.37
N VAL A 169 -5.99 13.09 -5.71
CA VAL A 169 -7.03 13.83 -5.00
C VAL A 169 -6.84 15.33 -5.29
N THR A 170 -7.88 16.05 -5.72
CA THR A 170 -7.81 17.50 -5.99
C THR A 170 -8.51 18.39 -4.97
N GLY A 171 -9.39 17.83 -4.14
CA GLY A 171 -9.92 18.49 -2.93
C GLY A 171 -11.44 18.58 -2.82
N GLU A 172 -12.15 18.26 -3.90
CA GLU A 172 -13.61 18.14 -3.99
C GLU A 172 -14.12 17.16 -2.94
N GLN A 173 -15.27 17.48 -2.35
CA GLN A 173 -15.84 16.72 -1.25
C GLN A 173 -17.28 16.32 -1.55
N TYR A 174 -17.62 15.10 -1.15
CA TYR A 174 -18.98 14.61 -1.26
C TYR A 174 -19.89 15.21 -0.19
N GLY A 175 -21.18 15.32 -0.54
CA GLY A 175 -22.27 15.55 0.39
C GLY A 175 -22.75 14.25 1.04
N ARG A 176 -24.03 14.18 1.40
CA ARG A 176 -24.65 12.96 1.95
C ARG A 176 -24.63 11.81 0.91
N PRO A 177 -24.50 10.54 1.34
CA PRO A 177 -24.38 10.08 2.73
C PRO A 177 -22.94 10.14 3.30
N ILE A 178 -21.95 10.43 2.47
CA ILE A 178 -20.50 10.38 2.80
C ILE A 178 -19.91 11.78 2.96
N HIS A 179 -20.60 12.61 3.73
CA HIS A 179 -20.32 14.03 3.85
C HIS A 179 -18.87 14.31 4.27
N GLY A 180 -18.18 15.16 3.51
CA GLY A 180 -16.82 15.62 3.80
C GLY A 180 -15.71 14.67 3.36
N GLN A 181 -16.04 13.48 2.86
CA GLN A 181 -15.05 12.61 2.21
C GLN A 181 -14.60 13.24 0.89
N ARG A 182 -13.31 13.16 0.57
CA ARG A 182 -12.74 13.71 -0.67
C ARG A 182 -12.93 12.78 -1.85
N GLU A 183 -13.13 13.32 -3.04
CA GLU A 183 -13.05 12.56 -4.28
C GLU A 183 -11.64 12.01 -4.48
N VAL A 184 -11.56 10.71 -4.77
CA VAL A 184 -10.38 10.06 -5.32
C VAL A 184 -10.70 9.75 -6.78
N HIS A 185 -9.75 10.07 -7.65
CA HIS A 185 -9.90 9.95 -9.11
C HIS A 185 -8.52 9.70 -9.75
N ALA A 186 -8.47 9.54 -11.05
CA ALA A 186 -7.22 9.43 -11.79
C ALA A 186 -7.06 10.58 -12.79
N MET A 187 -5.86 11.15 -12.83
CA MET A 187 -5.53 12.32 -13.66
C MET A 187 -4.35 12.02 -14.58
N THR A 188 -4.30 12.69 -15.74
CA THR A 188 -3.11 12.71 -16.58
C THR A 188 -2.07 13.67 -16.01
N GLY A 189 -0.80 13.31 -16.12
CA GLY A 189 0.32 14.16 -15.68
C GLY A 189 0.58 14.09 -14.17
N SER A 190 1.86 14.14 -13.81
CA SER A 190 2.28 14.10 -12.41
C SER A 190 2.10 15.46 -11.73
N SER A 191 1.72 15.44 -10.44
CA SER A 191 1.61 16.64 -9.62
C SER A 191 1.81 16.29 -8.14
N GLN A 192 1.59 17.26 -7.26
CA GLN A 192 1.55 17.01 -5.81
C GLN A 192 0.27 16.27 -5.39
N HIS A 193 -0.79 16.32 -6.20
CA HIS A 193 -2.06 15.66 -5.96
C HIS A 193 -2.00 14.13 -6.11
N SER A 194 -1.01 13.63 -6.85
CA SER A 194 -0.79 12.20 -7.09
C SER A 194 0.26 11.55 -6.20
N LEU A 195 0.79 12.27 -5.21
CA LEU A 195 1.77 11.71 -4.26
C LEU A 195 1.08 11.04 -3.08
N TRP A 196 1.45 9.78 -2.84
CA TRP A 196 0.94 8.94 -1.76
C TRP A 196 2.09 8.40 -0.92
N ARG A 197 1.84 8.09 0.34
CA ARG A 197 2.81 7.46 1.25
C ARG A 197 2.15 6.29 1.98
N ALA A 198 2.88 5.17 2.13
CA ALA A 198 2.44 4.08 2.99
C ALA A 198 2.75 4.43 4.45
N MET A 199 1.72 4.63 5.26
CA MET A 199 1.89 5.09 6.64
C MET A 199 1.60 3.97 7.63
N GLU A 200 0.35 3.87 8.07
CA GLU A 200 -0.09 2.86 9.04
C GLU A 200 -0.28 1.51 8.34
N GLY A 201 -0.03 0.41 9.04
CA GLY A 201 -0.20 -0.91 8.43
C GLY A 201 0.44 -2.05 9.19
N VAL A 202 0.16 -3.25 8.71
CA VAL A 202 0.89 -4.47 9.05
C VAL A 202 1.79 -4.79 7.87
N PHE A 203 3.09 -4.54 8.05
CA PHE A 203 4.09 -4.79 7.01
C PHE A 203 4.68 -6.18 7.18
N MET A 204 4.68 -6.97 6.10
CA MET A 204 5.24 -8.30 6.13
C MET A 204 6.77 -8.23 6.15
N LYS A 205 7.38 -9.06 7.00
CA LYS A 205 8.83 -9.21 7.02
C LYS A 205 9.32 -9.69 5.65
N PRO A 206 10.48 -9.20 5.19
CA PRO A 206 11.09 -9.70 3.98
C PRO A 206 11.36 -11.21 4.09
N SER A 207 11.12 -11.97 3.03
CA SER A 207 11.50 -13.38 2.99
C SER A 207 13.01 -13.51 2.80
N GLU A 208 13.69 -14.34 3.61
CA GLU A 208 15.16 -14.50 3.59
C GLU A 208 15.76 -15.17 2.32
N SER A 209 14.98 -15.44 1.26
CA SER A 209 15.50 -16.06 0.04
C SER A 209 14.96 -15.41 -1.25
N PRO A 210 15.82 -14.94 -2.19
CA PRO A 210 15.40 -14.53 -3.53
C PRO A 210 15.15 -15.71 -4.49
N LEU A 211 15.35 -16.95 -4.06
CA LEU A 211 15.14 -18.15 -4.87
C LEU A 211 14.42 -19.18 -3.99
N GLY A 212 13.21 -19.56 -4.43
CA GLY A 212 12.43 -20.56 -3.74
C GLY A 212 13.19 -21.89 -3.69
N ASN A 213 13.59 -22.30 -2.49
CA ASN A 213 13.66 -23.71 -2.19
C ASN A 213 12.22 -24.21 -2.16
N MET A 214 11.75 -24.77 -3.28
CA MET A 214 10.70 -25.76 -3.26
C MET A 214 11.24 -26.96 -2.49
N ASP A 215 11.05 -26.98 -1.18
CA ASP A 215 11.17 -28.21 -0.41
C ASP A 215 9.80 -28.89 -0.38
N TYR A 216 9.56 -29.74 -1.38
CA TYR A 216 8.48 -30.72 -1.36
C TYR A 216 8.83 -31.82 -0.35
N SER A 217 8.76 -31.53 0.95
CA SER A 217 8.93 -32.57 1.96
C SER A 217 8.30 -32.22 3.31
N HIS A 218 6.98 -32.03 3.33
CA HIS A 218 6.22 -32.36 4.55
C HIS A 218 5.13 -33.38 4.23
N PRO A 219 5.20 -34.60 4.80
CA PRO A 219 4.13 -35.57 4.67
C PRO A 219 2.89 -35.08 5.42
N LEU A 220 1.71 -35.44 4.90
CA LEU A 220 0.42 -35.26 5.56
C LEU A 220 0.52 -35.74 7.03
N HIS A 221 0.48 -34.80 7.97
CA HIS A 221 0.13 -35.13 9.33
C HIS A 221 -1.38 -35.28 9.39
N THR A 222 -1.83 -36.54 9.40
CA THR A 222 -3.12 -36.92 9.97
C THR A 222 -2.96 -36.95 11.50
N GLU A 223 -4.09 -36.91 12.21
CA GLU A 223 -4.34 -36.91 13.69
C GLU A 223 -4.85 -35.54 14.18
N PHE A 224 -6.08 -35.35 14.69
CA PHE A 224 -7.23 -36.19 15.07
C PHE A 224 -8.54 -35.50 14.67
#